data_AF-A0A662EWZ2-F1
#
_entry.id   AF-A0A662EWZ2-F1
#
_cell.length_a   1.000
_cell.length_b   1.000
_cell.length_c   1.000
_cell.angle_alpha   90.00
_cell.angle_beta   90.00
_cell.angle_gamma   90.00
#
_symmetry.space_group_name_H-M   'P 1'
#
loop_
_entity.id
_entity.type
_entity.pdbx_description
1 polymer ?
#
loop_
_entity_poly.entity_id
_entity_poly.type
_entity_poly.pdbx_seq_one_letter_code
_entity_poly.pdbx_strand_id
1 'polypeptide(L)'
;MEFLRTHGEPRFRADQIWHGIYRELAPSYAAITTLPKRLRALLKEALPLPVLAPIDVQESADGQTRKVLFRLHDGETIEAVLMLYEKRRTVCLSTQVGCAVGCAFCATGKAGFVRDLTAGEIAAQALHFARELDARGERLTNIVYMGMGEPFLNYDAVMRSIRILNDSAGFALGARRFTVSTVGIVPGIERFTDEGLQVNLAISLHAATDELRNRLVPMNRRYPVKEIMRACRAYVARTNRRVTFEIALIDGVNDAPDHAEAVVRLLSGLIAHVNLIPLNPVPGIPLRPSPRDRVEKFAEILRNAGIPTTVRLGRGIEIQAGCGQLRARSLVQ
;
A
#
# COMPACT_ATOMS: atom_id res chain seq x y z
N MET A 1 24.83 0.49 12.15
CA MET A 1 26.30 0.59 12.01
C MET A 1 26.91 1.44 13.10
N GLU A 2 26.58 2.74 13.18
CA GLU A 2 27.18 3.65 14.18
C GLU A 2 27.03 3.15 15.62
N PHE A 3 25.82 2.70 16.00
CA PHE A 3 25.56 2.14 17.32
C PHE A 3 26.50 0.98 17.71
N LEU A 4 26.78 0.07 16.78
CA LEU A 4 27.66 -1.07 17.06
C LEU A 4 29.11 -0.58 17.26
N ARG A 5 29.55 0.37 16.44
CA ARG A 5 30.88 0.97 16.52
C ARG A 5 31.11 1.66 17.86
N THR A 6 30.16 2.47 18.32
CA THR A 6 30.28 3.20 19.60
C THR A 6 30.28 2.29 20.82
N HIS A 7 29.78 1.06 20.70
CA HIS A 7 29.75 0.06 21.77
C HIS A 7 30.82 -1.03 21.64
N GLY A 8 31.79 -0.85 20.71
CA GLY A 8 32.91 -1.77 20.52
C GLY A 8 32.53 -3.11 19.88
N GLU A 9 31.38 -3.18 19.22
CA GLU A 9 30.93 -4.40 18.53
C GLU A 9 31.48 -4.46 17.09
N PRO A 10 31.94 -5.63 16.63
CA PRO A 10 32.49 -5.78 15.29
C PRO A 10 31.39 -5.64 14.23
N ARG A 11 31.78 -5.16 13.04
CA ARG A 11 30.86 -4.85 11.92
C ARG A 11 29.93 -6.01 11.54
N PHE A 12 30.43 -7.25 11.55
CA PHE A 12 29.64 -8.44 11.17
C PHE A 12 28.41 -8.67 12.07
N ARG A 13 28.35 -8.05 13.27
CA ARG A 13 27.14 -8.08 14.11
C ARG A 13 25.96 -7.44 13.42
N ALA A 14 26.19 -6.43 12.57
CA ALA A 14 25.12 -5.84 11.77
C ALA A 14 24.48 -6.87 10.84
N ASP A 15 25.30 -7.70 10.19
CA ASP A 15 24.81 -8.74 9.26
C ASP A 15 24.04 -9.83 10.03
N GLN A 16 24.50 -10.22 11.22
CA GLN A 16 23.78 -11.16 12.08
C GLN A 16 22.44 -10.60 12.56
N ILE A 17 22.39 -9.33 12.95
CA ILE A 17 21.14 -8.65 13.34
C ILE A 17 20.19 -8.59 12.14
N TRP A 18 20.69 -8.18 10.98
CA TRP A 18 19.91 -8.06 9.76
C TRP A 18 19.33 -9.41 9.31
N HIS A 19 20.17 -10.44 9.30
CA HIS A 19 19.77 -11.81 9.01
C HIS A 19 18.72 -12.31 10.00
N GLY A 20 18.98 -12.19 11.30
CA GLY A 20 18.04 -12.63 12.33
C GLY A 20 16.67 -11.96 12.20
N ILE A 21 16.62 -10.64 11.97
CA ILE A 21 15.35 -9.91 11.87
C ILE A 21 14.60 -10.26 10.58
N TYR A 22 15.28 -10.27 9.44
CA TYR A 22 14.61 -10.28 8.13
C TYR A 22 14.64 -11.61 7.39
N ARG A 23 15.60 -12.50 7.68
CA ARG A 23 15.67 -13.86 7.12
C ARG A 23 15.03 -14.88 8.04
N GLU A 24 15.43 -14.88 9.31
CA GLU A 24 14.90 -15.79 10.33
C GLU A 24 13.61 -15.27 10.98
N LEU A 25 13.19 -14.05 10.61
CA LEU A 25 11.98 -13.40 11.11
C LEU A 25 11.92 -13.32 12.64
N ALA A 26 13.07 -13.22 13.31
CA ALA A 26 13.15 -13.21 14.77
C ALA A 26 12.23 -12.13 15.38
N PRO A 27 11.37 -12.47 16.35
CA PRO A 27 10.41 -11.53 16.94
C PRO A 27 11.06 -10.53 17.91
N SER A 28 12.28 -10.80 18.36
CA SER A 28 13.03 -9.96 19.27
C SER A 28 14.54 -10.23 19.14
N TYR A 29 15.38 -9.31 19.62
CA TYR A 29 16.82 -9.59 19.73
C TYR A 29 17.13 -10.81 20.60
N ALA A 30 16.27 -11.12 21.59
CA ALA A 30 16.47 -12.29 22.45
C ALA A 30 16.49 -13.60 21.66
N ALA A 31 15.70 -13.68 20.58
CA ALA A 31 15.58 -14.84 19.70
C ALA A 31 16.76 -15.01 18.74
N ILE A 32 17.61 -13.98 18.55
CA ILE A 32 18.79 -14.07 17.68
C ILE A 32 19.95 -14.67 18.49
N THR A 33 20.00 -16.00 18.57
CA THR A 33 20.93 -16.75 19.44
C THR A 33 22.39 -16.61 19.05
N THR A 34 22.68 -16.22 17.80
CA THR A 34 24.03 -15.90 17.30
C THR A 34 24.64 -14.65 17.94
N LEU A 35 23.82 -13.82 18.60
CA LEU A 35 24.27 -12.62 19.32
C LEU A 35 24.59 -12.92 20.80
N PRO A 36 25.66 -12.34 21.36
CA PRO A 36 25.96 -12.42 22.79
C PRO A 36 24.81 -11.87 23.64
N LYS A 37 24.60 -12.44 24.84
CA LYS A 37 23.55 -11.97 25.76
C LYS A 37 23.64 -10.47 26.08
N ARG A 38 24.87 -9.97 26.28
CA ARG A 38 25.16 -8.54 26.51
C ARG A 38 24.64 -7.68 25.36
N LEU A 39 24.96 -8.04 24.12
CA LEU A 39 24.54 -7.28 22.94
C LEU A 39 23.03 -7.30 22.75
N ARG A 40 22.37 -8.45 22.99
CA ARG A 40 20.90 -8.56 22.93
C ARG A 40 20.20 -7.61 23.91
N ALA A 41 20.70 -7.53 25.15
CA ALA A 41 20.17 -6.62 26.16
C ALA A 41 20.37 -5.15 25.77
N LEU A 42 21.58 -4.80 25.34
CA LEU A 42 21.94 -3.45 24.91
C LEU A 42 21.08 -2.98 23.72
N LEU A 43 20.90 -3.83 22.71
CA LEU A 43 20.05 -3.52 21.54
C LEU A 43 18.58 -3.35 21.92
N LYS A 44 18.06 -4.18 22.84
CA LYS A 44 16.67 -4.10 23.30
C LYS A 44 16.38 -2.74 23.94
N GLU A 45 17.32 -2.23 24.73
CA GLU A 45 17.16 -0.96 25.45
C GLU A 45 17.35 0.24 24.52
N ALA A 46 18.43 0.26 23.74
CA ALA A 46 18.81 1.45 22.97
C ALA A 46 18.21 1.52 21.56
N LEU A 47 17.85 0.39 20.96
CA LEU A 47 17.32 0.29 19.59
C LEU A 47 16.15 -0.70 19.53
N PRO A 48 15.05 -0.45 20.26
CA PRO A 48 13.92 -1.37 20.31
C PRO A 48 13.40 -1.67 18.91
N LEU A 49 13.17 -2.96 18.62
CA LEU A 49 12.54 -3.34 17.35
C LEU A 49 11.11 -2.78 17.32
N PRO A 50 10.66 -2.24 16.17
CA PRO A 50 9.28 -1.83 15.99
C PRO A 50 8.42 -3.10 15.92
N VAL A 51 8.00 -3.61 17.06
CA VAL A 51 7.06 -4.73 17.16
C VAL A 51 5.68 -4.13 17.29
N LEU A 52 4.85 -4.34 16.27
CA LEU A 52 3.47 -3.89 16.28
C LEU A 52 2.65 -4.81 17.17
N ALA A 53 1.93 -4.21 18.12
CA ALA A 53 1.01 -4.93 18.99
C ALA A 53 -0.34 -5.08 18.28
N PRO A 54 -0.75 -6.29 17.87
CA PRO A 54 -2.10 -6.51 17.36
C PRO A 54 -3.09 -6.33 18.51
N ILE A 55 -4.09 -5.48 18.32
CA ILE A 55 -5.14 -5.20 19.32
C ILE A 55 -6.53 -5.65 18.87
N ASP A 56 -6.72 -5.87 17.58
CA ASP A 56 -7.93 -6.50 17.02
C ASP A 56 -7.56 -7.26 15.73
N VAL A 57 -8.27 -8.35 15.46
CA VAL A 57 -8.07 -9.21 14.30
C VAL A 57 -9.43 -9.61 13.74
N GLN A 58 -9.63 -9.36 12.46
CA GLN A 58 -10.85 -9.73 11.74
C GLN A 58 -10.49 -10.62 10.55
N GLU A 59 -11.26 -11.67 10.33
CA GLU A 59 -11.05 -12.65 9.27
C GLU A 59 -12.32 -12.79 8.43
N SER A 60 -12.16 -12.84 7.10
CA SER A 60 -13.27 -13.04 6.18
C SER A 60 -13.88 -14.43 6.37
N ALA A 61 -15.16 -14.58 6.01
CA ALA A 61 -15.86 -15.85 6.16
C ALA A 61 -15.21 -17.00 5.38
N ASP A 62 -14.51 -16.69 4.29
CA ASP A 62 -13.75 -17.66 3.48
C ASP A 62 -12.31 -17.90 3.95
N GLY A 63 -11.86 -17.22 5.02
CA GLY A 63 -10.50 -17.30 5.56
C GLY A 63 -9.40 -16.73 4.65
N GLN A 64 -9.75 -16.14 3.51
CA GLN A 64 -8.77 -15.65 2.52
C GLN A 64 -8.32 -14.21 2.76
N THR A 65 -8.98 -13.48 3.64
CA THR A 65 -8.66 -12.08 3.96
C THR A 65 -8.61 -11.89 5.46
N ARG A 66 -7.51 -11.35 5.95
CA ARG A 66 -7.33 -11.08 7.37
C ARG A 66 -6.86 -9.64 7.57
N LYS A 67 -7.59 -8.89 8.38
CA LYS A 67 -7.26 -7.52 8.76
C LYS A 67 -6.80 -7.50 10.20
N VAL A 68 -5.72 -6.78 10.46
CA VAL A 68 -5.17 -6.61 11.81
C VAL A 68 -5.11 -5.12 12.13
N LEU A 69 -5.65 -4.74 13.29
CA LEU A 69 -5.49 -3.43 13.88
C LEU A 69 -4.28 -3.46 14.80
N PHE A 70 -3.32 -2.58 14.54
CA PHE A 70 -2.11 -2.44 15.34
C PHE A 70 -2.17 -1.17 16.17
N ARG A 71 -1.73 -1.26 17.43
CA ARG A 71 -1.39 -0.09 18.25
C ARG A 71 0.08 0.27 18.06
N LEU A 72 0.34 1.54 17.80
CA LEU A 72 1.67 2.13 17.66
C LEU A 72 2.19 2.60 19.02
N HIS A 73 3.48 2.94 19.08
CA HIS A 73 4.18 3.29 20.31
C HIS A 73 3.62 4.56 20.99
N ASP A 74 3.02 5.45 20.20
CA ASP A 74 2.38 6.70 20.61
C ASP A 74 0.88 6.55 20.91
N GLY A 75 0.36 5.33 20.92
CA GLY A 75 -1.04 5.04 21.23
C GLY A 75 -1.98 5.11 20.02
N GLU A 76 -1.53 5.69 18.91
CA GLU A 76 -2.24 5.71 17.64
C GLU A 76 -2.43 4.30 17.06
N THR A 77 -3.33 4.18 16.08
CA THR A 77 -3.65 2.88 15.47
C THR A 77 -3.61 2.90 13.95
N ILE A 78 -3.25 1.76 13.37
CA ILE A 78 -3.27 1.53 11.91
C ILE A 78 -3.81 0.15 11.61
N GLU A 79 -4.37 -0.03 10.42
CA GLU A 79 -4.79 -1.34 9.92
C GLU A 79 -3.87 -1.81 8.80
N ALA A 80 -3.64 -3.11 8.72
CA ALA A 80 -3.03 -3.75 7.57
C ALA A 80 -3.77 -5.05 7.23
N VAL A 81 -3.70 -5.47 5.97
CA VAL A 81 -4.53 -6.57 5.46
C VAL A 81 -3.66 -7.61 4.76
N LEU A 82 -3.77 -8.86 5.17
CA LEU A 82 -3.26 -10.02 4.44
C LEU A 82 -4.36 -10.59 3.55
N MET A 83 -4.03 -10.82 2.28
CA MET A 83 -4.90 -11.47 1.30
C MET A 83 -4.21 -12.71 0.73
N LEU A 84 -4.90 -13.83 0.83
CA LEU A 84 -4.51 -15.12 0.27
C LEU A 84 -5.20 -15.31 -1.09
N TYR A 85 -4.38 -15.49 -2.12
CA TYR A 85 -4.78 -15.89 -3.46
C TYR A 85 -4.12 -17.24 -3.75
N GLU A 86 -4.69 -17.98 -4.69
CA GLU A 86 -4.24 -19.32 -5.10
C GLU A 86 -2.70 -19.45 -5.20
N LYS A 87 -2.03 -18.44 -5.78
CA LYS A 87 -0.57 -18.42 -5.97
C LYS A 87 0.16 -17.28 -5.26
N ARG A 88 -0.56 -16.39 -4.57
CA ARG A 88 0.01 -15.15 -4.01
C ARG A 88 -0.50 -14.88 -2.61
N ARG A 89 0.41 -14.47 -1.75
CA ARG A 89 0.13 -13.90 -0.42
C ARG A 89 0.52 -12.44 -0.50
N THR A 90 -0.48 -11.56 -0.41
CA THR A 90 -0.31 -10.13 -0.61
C THR A 90 -0.65 -9.40 0.67
N VAL A 91 0.25 -8.55 1.13
CA VAL A 91 -0.03 -7.66 2.27
C VAL A 91 -0.26 -6.24 1.77
N CYS A 92 -1.34 -5.64 2.24
CA CYS A 92 -1.68 -4.24 2.07
C CYS A 92 -1.20 -3.45 3.28
N LEU A 93 -0.21 -2.58 3.07
CA LEU A 93 0.46 -1.82 4.12
C LEU A 93 -0.09 -0.39 4.20
N SER A 94 -0.22 0.09 5.43
CA SER A 94 -0.43 1.50 5.76
C SER A 94 0.91 2.25 5.78
N THR A 95 0.86 3.53 5.42
CA THR A 95 2.02 4.44 5.31
C THR A 95 1.88 5.68 6.19
N GLN A 96 0.68 5.99 6.66
CA GLN A 96 0.40 7.11 7.57
C GLN A 96 -0.66 6.68 8.59
N VAL A 97 -0.72 7.40 9.71
CA VAL A 97 -1.88 7.38 10.61
C VAL A 97 -2.90 8.36 10.05
N GLY A 98 -3.96 7.83 9.45
CA GLY A 98 -4.91 8.63 8.68
C GLY A 98 -4.39 9.01 7.28
N CYS A 99 -5.00 10.01 6.65
CA CYS A 99 -4.59 10.52 5.34
C CYS A 99 -5.11 11.96 5.11
N ALA A 100 -4.22 12.87 4.71
CA ALA A 100 -4.55 14.28 4.52
C ALA A 100 -5.29 14.58 3.19
N VAL A 101 -5.39 13.61 2.28
CA VAL A 101 -5.93 13.85 0.93
C VAL A 101 -7.44 14.09 0.93
N GLY A 102 -8.19 13.43 1.82
CA GLY A 102 -9.64 13.60 1.93
C GLY A 102 -10.45 13.09 0.73
N CYS A 103 -10.06 11.97 0.11
CA CYS A 103 -10.86 11.36 -0.97
C CYS A 103 -12.30 11.09 -0.51
N ALA A 104 -13.30 11.53 -1.28
CA ALA A 104 -14.71 11.58 -0.86
C ALA A 104 -15.33 10.20 -0.55
N PHE A 105 -14.73 9.14 -1.07
CA PHE A 105 -15.17 7.74 -0.95
C PHE A 105 -14.29 6.91 0.02
N CYS A 106 -13.35 7.55 0.73
CA CYS A 106 -12.35 6.86 1.57
C CYS A 106 -12.57 7.14 3.06
N ALA A 107 -12.69 6.08 3.86
CA ALA A 107 -12.80 6.15 5.31
C ALA A 107 -11.55 6.78 5.95
N THR A 108 -10.36 6.42 5.46
CA THR A 108 -9.09 6.98 5.96
C THR A 108 -9.01 8.49 5.73
N GLY A 109 -9.47 8.98 4.57
CA GLY A 109 -9.52 10.41 4.28
C GLY A 109 -10.48 11.17 5.19
N LYS A 110 -11.57 10.54 5.64
CA LYS A 110 -12.50 11.12 6.63
C LYS A 110 -11.95 11.14 8.05
N ALA A 111 -11.07 10.20 8.40
CA ALA A 111 -10.45 10.15 9.73
C ALA A 111 -9.46 11.30 9.98
N GLY A 112 -9.09 12.05 8.94
CA GLY A 112 -8.08 13.09 9.02
C GLY A 112 -6.67 12.52 8.96
N PHE A 113 -5.67 13.36 9.22
CA PHE A 113 -4.26 13.00 9.25
C PHE A 113 -3.68 13.30 10.63
N VAL A 114 -2.90 12.36 11.16
CA VAL A 114 -2.19 12.55 12.43
C VAL A 114 -0.69 12.69 12.16
N ARG A 115 -0.07 11.66 11.57
CA ARG A 115 1.37 11.67 11.25
C ARG A 115 1.75 10.62 10.21
N ASP A 116 2.97 10.76 9.72
CA ASP A 116 3.64 9.74 8.92
C ASP A 116 4.10 8.54 9.77
N LEU A 117 4.12 7.36 9.15
CA LEU A 117 4.79 6.20 9.73
C LEU A 117 6.28 6.22 9.40
N THR A 118 7.09 5.76 10.34
CA THR A 118 8.52 5.51 10.07
C THR A 118 8.69 4.30 9.14
N ALA A 119 9.84 4.21 8.48
CA ALA A 119 10.15 3.03 7.65
C ALA A 119 10.12 1.71 8.46
N GLY A 120 10.44 1.78 9.75
CA GLY A 120 10.38 0.65 10.68
C GLY A 120 8.94 0.21 10.96
N GLU A 121 8.02 1.16 11.23
CA GLU A 121 6.59 0.88 11.41
C GLU A 121 5.96 0.29 10.14
N ILE A 122 6.37 0.77 8.96
CA ILE A 122 5.90 0.21 7.68
C ILE A 122 6.43 -1.21 7.46
N ALA A 123 7.73 -1.45 7.65
CA ALA A 123 8.33 -2.77 7.48
C ALA A 123 7.81 -3.79 8.52
N ALA A 124 7.52 -3.34 9.74
CA ALA A 124 7.01 -4.19 10.81
C ALA A 124 5.65 -4.83 10.49
N GLN A 125 4.78 -4.11 9.77
CA GLN A 125 3.52 -4.67 9.26
C GLN A 125 3.76 -5.87 8.35
N ALA A 126 4.73 -5.77 7.43
CA ALA A 126 5.10 -6.89 6.54
C ALA A 126 5.71 -8.06 7.31
N LEU A 127 6.60 -7.78 8.28
CA LEU A 127 7.23 -8.80 9.12
C LEU A 127 6.23 -9.54 9.99
N HIS A 128 5.21 -8.86 10.51
CA HIS A 128 4.13 -9.49 11.27
C HIS A 128 3.47 -10.61 10.45
N PHE A 129 2.95 -10.28 9.26
CA PHE A 129 2.32 -11.29 8.40
C PHE A 129 3.31 -12.31 7.83
N ALA A 130 4.57 -11.93 7.60
CA ALA A 130 5.58 -12.88 7.16
C ALA A 130 5.81 -13.99 8.21
N ARG A 131 5.87 -13.64 9.50
CA ARG A 131 5.97 -14.62 10.60
C ARG A 131 4.75 -15.54 10.66
N GLU A 132 3.56 -14.97 10.50
CA GLU A 132 2.33 -15.75 10.52
C GLU A 132 2.20 -16.73 9.35
N LEU A 133 2.69 -16.34 8.17
CA LEU A 133 2.77 -17.21 7.00
C LEU A 133 3.84 -18.27 7.17
N ASP A 134 5.01 -17.91 7.70
CA ASP A 134 6.12 -18.85 7.93
C ASP A 134 5.71 -19.97 8.91
N ALA A 135 4.95 -19.63 9.96
CA ALA A 135 4.35 -20.61 10.87
C ALA A 135 3.38 -21.61 10.19
N ARG A 136 2.89 -21.29 8.98
CA ARG A 136 2.04 -22.17 8.15
C ARG A 136 2.83 -22.87 7.03
N GLY A 137 4.15 -22.69 6.97
CA GLY A 137 4.99 -23.15 5.86
C GLY A 137 4.81 -22.35 4.57
N GLU A 138 4.22 -21.16 4.65
CA GLU A 138 3.98 -20.25 3.53
C GLU A 138 4.94 -19.07 3.53
N ARG A 139 4.98 -18.30 2.45
CA ARG A 139 5.83 -17.10 2.34
C ARG A 139 5.05 -15.91 1.82
N LEU A 140 5.40 -14.72 2.32
CA LEU A 140 4.91 -13.47 1.76
C LEU A 140 5.43 -13.27 0.33
N THR A 141 4.55 -13.04 -0.64
CA THR A 141 4.95 -12.97 -2.05
C THR A 141 4.77 -11.60 -2.70
N ASN A 142 3.95 -10.72 -2.11
CA ASN A 142 3.58 -9.43 -2.69
C ASN A 142 3.27 -8.40 -1.60
N ILE A 143 3.61 -7.14 -1.87
CA ILE A 143 3.33 -6.01 -0.99
C ILE A 143 2.70 -4.90 -1.82
N VAL A 144 1.61 -4.33 -1.32
CA VAL A 144 0.96 -3.16 -1.90
C VAL A 144 0.86 -2.04 -0.87
N TYR A 145 1.25 -0.83 -1.23
CA TYR A 145 1.09 0.38 -0.41
C TYR A 145 -0.24 1.03 -0.77
N MET A 146 -1.32 0.39 -0.32
CA MET A 146 -2.72 0.74 -0.60
C MET A 146 -3.59 0.73 0.66
N GLY A 147 -2.94 0.71 1.85
CA GLY A 147 -3.61 0.78 3.14
C GLY A 147 -3.98 2.22 3.49
N MET A 148 -3.76 2.61 4.74
CA MET A 148 -3.98 3.98 5.20
C MET A 148 -2.83 4.90 4.74
N GLY A 149 -3.18 6.11 4.31
CA GLY A 149 -2.22 7.15 3.91
C GLY A 149 -1.97 7.26 2.40
N GLU A 150 -1.32 8.36 2.02
CA GLU A 150 -0.81 8.60 0.67
C GLU A 150 0.72 8.37 0.66
N PRO A 151 1.20 7.28 0.04
CA PRO A 151 2.61 6.90 0.08
C PRO A 151 3.59 7.98 -0.39
N PHE A 152 3.22 8.81 -1.37
CA PHE A 152 4.11 9.86 -1.87
C PHE A 152 4.12 11.14 -1.03
N LEU A 153 3.22 11.27 -0.05
CA LEU A 153 3.37 12.28 1.01
C LEU A 153 4.31 11.80 2.13
N ASN A 154 4.53 10.48 2.26
CA ASN A 154 5.52 9.88 3.15
C ASN A 154 6.66 9.18 2.38
N TYR A 155 7.18 9.87 1.36
CA TYR A 155 8.03 9.25 0.33
C TYR A 155 9.26 8.55 0.88
N ASP A 156 10.03 9.23 1.75
CA ASP A 156 11.32 8.72 2.22
C ASP A 156 11.17 7.45 3.06
N ALA A 157 10.15 7.41 3.95
CA ALA A 157 9.90 6.23 4.77
C ALA A 157 9.41 5.05 3.93
N VAL A 158 8.55 5.30 2.93
CA VAL A 158 8.07 4.27 2.00
C VAL A 158 9.21 3.72 1.16
N MET A 159 10.03 4.57 0.55
CA MET A 159 11.14 4.09 -0.26
C MET A 159 12.20 3.38 0.59
N ARG A 160 12.42 3.81 1.84
CA ARG A 160 13.30 3.11 2.77
C ARG A 160 12.73 1.75 3.17
N SER A 161 11.44 1.62 3.45
CA SER A 161 10.82 0.32 3.78
C SER A 161 10.87 -0.66 2.59
N ILE A 162 10.70 -0.17 1.35
CA ILE A 162 10.90 -0.97 0.14
C ILE A 162 12.34 -1.49 0.08
N ARG A 163 13.35 -0.62 0.25
CA ARG A 163 14.77 -1.05 0.21
C ARG A 163 15.09 -2.07 1.30
N ILE A 164 14.57 -1.89 2.51
CA ILE A 164 14.70 -2.86 3.61
C ILE A 164 14.14 -4.23 3.21
N LEU A 165 12.91 -4.25 2.67
CA LEU A 165 12.22 -5.49 2.32
C LEU A 165 12.72 -6.11 1.01
N ASN A 166 13.36 -5.32 0.15
CA ASN A 166 13.95 -5.77 -1.11
C ASN A 166 15.40 -6.26 -0.95
N ASP A 167 16.10 -5.84 0.10
CA ASP A 167 17.50 -6.18 0.32
C ASP A 167 17.74 -7.70 0.28
N SER A 168 18.61 -8.12 -0.64
CA SER A 168 19.01 -9.51 -0.84
C SER A 168 19.72 -10.13 0.36
N ALA A 169 20.36 -9.33 1.21
CA ALA A 169 20.95 -9.80 2.47
C ALA A 169 19.90 -9.92 3.60
N GLY A 170 18.76 -9.25 3.45
CA GLY A 170 17.64 -9.23 4.39
C GLY A 170 16.44 -10.00 3.86
N PHE A 171 15.27 -9.36 3.81
CA PHE A 171 14.00 -10.04 3.51
C PHE A 171 13.95 -10.60 2.06
N ALA A 172 14.67 -9.96 1.14
CA ALA A 172 14.85 -10.34 -0.26
C ALA A 172 13.57 -10.58 -1.06
N LEU A 173 12.54 -9.77 -0.84
CA LEU A 173 11.39 -9.74 -1.73
C LEU A 173 11.78 -9.02 -3.02
N GLY A 174 11.61 -9.65 -4.18
CA GLY A 174 11.99 -9.02 -5.47
C GLY A 174 11.21 -7.73 -5.75
N ALA A 175 11.87 -6.68 -6.26
CA ALA A 175 11.30 -5.34 -6.47
C ALA A 175 9.97 -5.32 -7.26
N ARG A 176 9.79 -6.23 -8.23
CA ARG A 176 8.56 -6.36 -9.03
C ARG A 176 7.34 -6.85 -8.25
N ARG A 177 7.54 -7.29 -7.01
CA ARG A 177 6.48 -7.77 -6.10
C ARG A 177 5.89 -6.66 -5.24
N PHE A 178 6.47 -5.47 -5.31
CA PHE A 178 5.96 -4.26 -4.66
C PHE A 178 5.12 -3.44 -5.65
N THR A 179 4.02 -2.87 -5.15
CA THR A 179 3.24 -1.86 -5.88
C THR A 179 2.99 -0.66 -4.98
N VAL A 180 3.40 0.53 -5.42
CA VAL A 180 3.09 1.78 -4.73
C VAL A 180 1.94 2.46 -5.46
N SER A 181 0.86 2.75 -4.73
CA SER A 181 -0.28 3.52 -5.25
C SER A 181 -0.17 4.97 -4.81
N THR A 182 -0.52 5.91 -5.67
CA THR A 182 -0.59 7.34 -5.33
C THR A 182 -1.85 7.98 -5.90
N VAL A 183 -2.40 8.98 -5.22
CA VAL A 183 -3.44 9.89 -5.73
C VAL A 183 -2.92 10.88 -6.78
N GLY A 184 -1.66 10.76 -7.21
CA GLY A 184 -1.08 11.57 -8.27
C GLY A 184 -0.27 12.75 -7.73
N ILE A 185 0.56 12.53 -6.70
CA ILE A 185 1.54 13.52 -6.27
C ILE A 185 2.63 13.63 -7.35
N VAL A 186 2.51 14.61 -8.24
CA VAL A 186 3.36 14.72 -9.45
C VAL A 186 4.86 14.74 -9.13
N PRO A 187 5.36 15.57 -8.18
CA PRO A 187 6.78 15.52 -7.79
C PRO A 187 7.20 14.14 -7.24
N GLY A 188 6.29 13.42 -6.59
CA GLY A 188 6.52 12.07 -6.10
C GLY A 188 6.66 11.05 -7.24
N ILE A 189 5.83 11.15 -8.28
CA ILE A 189 5.95 10.31 -9.49
C ILE A 189 7.26 10.57 -10.21
N GLU A 190 7.64 11.84 -10.36
CA GLU A 190 8.91 12.24 -10.99
C GLU A 190 10.10 11.69 -10.18
N ARG A 191 10.11 11.88 -8.87
CA ARG A 191 11.15 11.31 -7.99
C ARG A 191 11.18 9.78 -8.05
N PHE A 192 10.02 9.11 -8.06
CA PHE A 192 9.90 7.65 -8.18
C PHE A 192 10.40 7.12 -9.53
N THR A 193 10.25 7.90 -10.59
CA THR A 193 10.79 7.60 -11.92
C THR A 193 12.32 7.57 -11.90
N ASP A 194 12.94 8.41 -11.08
CA ASP A 194 14.39 8.55 -10.98
C ASP A 194 15.06 7.51 -10.08
N GLU A 195 14.28 6.81 -9.24
CA GLU A 195 14.78 5.76 -8.33
C GLU A 195 15.43 4.56 -9.06
N GLY A 196 15.08 4.32 -10.33
CA GLY A 196 15.60 3.19 -11.11
C GLY A 196 15.17 1.81 -10.58
N LEU A 197 14.33 1.75 -9.55
CA LEU A 197 13.83 0.50 -8.97
C LEU A 197 12.73 -0.11 -9.84
N GLN A 198 12.69 -1.45 -9.89
CA GLN A 198 11.67 -2.19 -10.63
C GLN A 198 10.35 -2.36 -9.85
N VAL A 199 9.99 -1.37 -9.02
CA VAL A 199 8.73 -1.34 -8.27
C VAL A 199 7.60 -0.91 -9.19
N ASN A 200 6.41 -1.48 -9.03
CA ASN A 200 5.26 -1.13 -9.86
C ASN A 200 4.59 0.16 -9.37
N LEU A 201 4.19 1.02 -10.30
CA LEU A 201 3.43 2.23 -10.03
C LEU A 201 1.95 2.02 -10.31
N ALA A 202 1.10 2.39 -9.35
CA ALA A 202 -0.35 2.51 -9.52
C ALA A 202 -0.81 3.96 -9.26
N ILE A 203 -1.79 4.42 -10.03
CA ILE A 203 -2.39 5.74 -9.92
C ILE A 203 -3.86 5.60 -9.56
N SER A 204 -4.25 6.15 -8.41
CA SER A 204 -5.62 6.32 -7.98
C SER A 204 -6.29 7.44 -8.79
N LEU A 205 -6.73 7.11 -10.01
CA LEU A 205 -7.25 8.06 -11.00
C LEU A 205 -8.69 8.44 -10.68
N HIS A 206 -9.58 7.43 -10.65
CA HIS A 206 -11.01 7.52 -10.33
C HIS A 206 -11.89 8.43 -11.21
N ALA A 207 -11.34 9.38 -11.95
CA ALA A 207 -12.06 10.17 -12.94
C ALA A 207 -11.08 10.72 -13.99
N ALA A 208 -11.52 10.80 -15.25
CA ALA A 208 -10.71 11.27 -16.36
C ALA A 208 -10.80 12.79 -16.63
N THR A 209 -11.72 13.49 -15.96
CA THR A 209 -11.91 14.95 -16.08
C THR A 209 -11.60 15.64 -14.75
N ASP A 210 -11.06 16.86 -14.82
CA ASP A 210 -10.66 17.60 -13.63
C ASP A 210 -11.89 17.99 -12.77
N GLU A 211 -13.03 18.30 -13.38
CA GLU A 211 -14.25 18.71 -12.68
C GLU A 211 -14.77 17.58 -11.78
N LEU A 212 -14.83 16.36 -12.31
CA LEU A 212 -15.25 15.19 -11.53
C LEU A 212 -14.17 14.78 -10.54
N ARG A 213 -12.90 14.79 -10.96
CA ARG A 213 -11.79 14.39 -10.08
C ARG A 213 -11.59 15.33 -8.91
N ASN A 214 -11.81 16.63 -9.07
CA ASN A 214 -11.78 17.62 -7.97
C ASN A 214 -12.81 17.32 -6.86
N ARG A 215 -13.94 16.69 -7.21
CA ARG A 215 -14.97 16.26 -6.24
C ARG A 215 -14.59 14.97 -5.53
N LEU A 216 -13.98 14.03 -6.24
CA LEU A 216 -13.65 12.70 -5.71
C LEU A 216 -12.31 12.64 -4.98
N VAL A 217 -11.29 13.32 -5.51
CA VAL A 217 -9.89 13.33 -5.07
C VAL A 217 -9.42 14.78 -4.99
N PRO A 218 -9.56 15.45 -3.82
CA PRO A 218 -9.30 16.89 -3.71
C PRO A 218 -7.90 17.34 -4.14
N MET A 219 -6.89 16.47 -4.03
CA MET A 219 -5.51 16.69 -4.49
C MET A 219 -5.43 17.05 -5.98
N ASN A 220 -6.45 16.73 -6.78
CA ASN A 220 -6.51 17.09 -8.19
C ASN A 220 -6.46 18.61 -8.44
N ARG A 221 -6.93 19.43 -7.49
CA ARG A 221 -6.84 20.89 -7.60
C ARG A 221 -5.38 21.38 -7.61
N ARG A 222 -4.50 20.64 -6.96
CA ARG A 222 -3.06 20.93 -6.91
C ARG A 222 -2.32 20.27 -8.06
N TYR A 223 -2.69 19.04 -8.41
CA TYR A 223 -2.10 18.28 -9.50
C TYR A 223 -3.21 17.78 -10.44
N PRO A 224 -3.60 18.58 -11.44
CA PRO A 224 -4.65 18.22 -12.40
C PRO A 224 -4.32 16.96 -13.19
N VAL A 225 -5.35 16.32 -13.76
CA VAL A 225 -5.24 15.08 -14.53
C VAL A 225 -4.17 15.18 -15.62
N LYS A 226 -4.11 16.31 -16.33
CA LYS A 226 -3.11 16.55 -17.38
C LYS A 226 -1.67 16.44 -16.87
N GLU A 227 -1.38 16.97 -15.68
CA GLU A 227 -0.03 16.92 -15.09
C GLU A 227 0.32 15.51 -14.62
N ILE A 228 -0.65 14.81 -14.02
CA ILE A 228 -0.49 13.40 -13.63
C ILE A 228 -0.16 12.55 -14.87
N MET A 229 -0.89 12.75 -15.97
CA MET A 229 -0.64 12.01 -17.20
C MET A 229 0.70 12.36 -17.85
N ARG A 230 1.15 13.62 -17.77
CA ARG A 230 2.50 14.02 -18.19
C ARG A 230 3.56 13.23 -17.40
N ALA A 231 3.44 13.19 -16.07
CA ALA A 231 4.37 12.45 -15.21
C ALA A 231 4.33 10.94 -15.49
N CYS A 232 3.14 10.36 -15.71
CA CYS A 232 3.00 8.94 -16.06
C CYS A 232 3.63 8.62 -17.43
N ARG A 233 3.45 9.49 -18.44
CA ARG A 233 4.09 9.32 -19.76
C ARG A 233 5.61 9.39 -19.63
N ALA A 234 6.15 10.29 -18.81
CA ALA A 234 7.58 10.35 -18.51
C ALA A 234 8.09 9.07 -17.80
N TYR A 235 7.34 8.56 -16.81
CA TYR A 235 7.64 7.29 -16.15
C TYR A 235 7.72 6.12 -17.15
N VAL A 236 6.73 5.99 -18.04
CA VAL A 236 6.70 4.92 -19.05
C VAL A 236 7.87 5.10 -20.03
N ALA A 237 8.13 6.31 -20.51
CA ALA A 237 9.22 6.57 -21.44
C ALA A 237 10.59 6.23 -20.86
N ARG A 238 10.83 6.54 -19.57
CA ARG A 238 12.12 6.27 -18.91
C ARG A 238 12.31 4.81 -18.52
N THR A 239 11.24 4.15 -18.09
CA THR A 239 11.34 2.81 -17.46
C THR A 239 10.91 1.68 -18.37
N ASN A 240 10.15 1.98 -19.43
CA ASN A 240 9.41 1.03 -20.26
C ASN A 240 8.50 0.10 -19.44
N ARG A 241 8.04 0.56 -18.27
CA ARG A 241 7.16 -0.20 -17.38
C ARG A 241 5.75 0.33 -17.48
N ARG A 242 4.79 -0.58 -17.38
CA ARG A 242 3.37 -0.27 -17.36
C ARG A 242 2.97 0.50 -16.09
N VAL A 243 2.09 1.48 -16.24
CA VAL A 243 1.39 2.13 -15.12
C VAL A 243 0.02 1.47 -14.94
N THR A 244 -0.35 1.15 -13.71
CA THR A 244 -1.71 0.67 -13.39
C THR A 244 -2.57 1.86 -12.97
N PHE A 245 -3.78 1.99 -13.50
CA PHE A 245 -4.75 3.00 -13.08
C PHE A 245 -5.88 2.32 -12.31
N GLU A 246 -6.13 2.78 -11.09
CA GLU A 246 -7.20 2.28 -10.23
C GLU A 246 -8.41 3.23 -10.35
N ILE A 247 -9.58 2.68 -10.67
CA ILE A 247 -10.84 3.42 -10.79
C ILE A 247 -11.89 2.76 -9.90
N ALA A 248 -12.25 3.45 -8.81
CA ALA A 248 -13.39 3.08 -8.00
C ALA A 248 -14.66 3.49 -8.74
N LEU A 249 -15.48 2.52 -9.16
CA LEU A 249 -16.73 2.76 -9.87
C LEU A 249 -17.88 2.99 -8.89
N ILE A 250 -18.44 4.18 -8.98
CA ILE A 250 -19.44 4.75 -8.07
C ILE A 250 -20.71 4.97 -8.87
N ASP A 251 -21.80 4.37 -8.40
CA ASP A 251 -23.09 4.36 -9.09
C ASP A 251 -23.59 5.78 -9.39
N GLY A 252 -23.76 6.08 -10.67
CA GLY A 252 -24.32 7.35 -11.16
C GLY A 252 -23.36 8.54 -11.05
N VAL A 253 -22.08 8.31 -10.70
CA VAL A 253 -21.10 9.38 -10.49
C VAL A 253 -19.99 9.34 -11.54
N ASN A 254 -19.38 8.19 -11.78
CA ASN A 254 -18.23 8.05 -12.69
C ASN A 254 -18.26 6.75 -13.51
N ASP A 255 -19.43 6.16 -13.70
CA ASP A 255 -19.62 4.82 -14.27
C ASP A 255 -20.42 4.78 -15.59
N ALA A 256 -20.86 5.93 -16.09
CA ALA A 256 -21.47 6.05 -17.41
C ALA A 256 -20.47 5.76 -18.57
N PRO A 257 -20.95 5.30 -19.75
CA PRO A 257 -20.11 5.04 -20.93
C PRO A 257 -19.16 6.18 -21.32
N ASP A 258 -19.64 7.43 -21.30
CA ASP A 258 -18.83 8.62 -21.65
C ASP A 258 -17.60 8.79 -20.73
N HIS A 259 -17.70 8.36 -19.47
CA HIS A 259 -16.56 8.34 -18.55
C HIS A 259 -15.52 7.30 -18.97
N ALA A 260 -15.96 6.12 -19.42
CA ALA A 260 -15.06 5.09 -19.94
C ALA A 260 -14.35 5.57 -21.20
N GLU A 261 -15.06 6.20 -22.12
CA GLU A 261 -14.47 6.80 -23.33
C GLU A 261 -13.49 7.93 -22.99
N ALA A 262 -13.76 8.74 -21.97
CA ALA A 262 -12.82 9.74 -21.48
C ALA A 262 -11.53 9.10 -20.96
N VAL A 263 -11.63 7.97 -20.25
CA VAL A 263 -10.46 7.18 -19.83
C VAL A 263 -9.70 6.63 -21.05
N VAL A 264 -10.41 6.12 -22.08
CA VAL A 264 -9.77 5.68 -23.33
C VAL A 264 -8.96 6.79 -23.96
N ARG A 265 -9.55 7.98 -24.14
CA ARG A 265 -8.86 9.15 -24.71
C ARG A 265 -7.64 9.54 -23.89
N LEU A 266 -7.76 9.52 -22.56
CA LEU A 266 -6.69 9.90 -21.65
C LEU A 266 -5.48 8.95 -21.72
N LEU A 267 -5.75 7.64 -21.78
CA LEU A 267 -4.74 6.59 -21.72
C LEU A 267 -4.20 6.17 -23.09
N SER A 268 -4.76 6.69 -24.18
CA SER A 268 -4.31 6.37 -25.54
C SER A 268 -2.80 6.57 -25.72
N GLY A 269 -2.15 5.56 -26.32
CA GLY A 269 -0.71 5.49 -26.53
C GLY A 269 0.15 5.27 -25.29
N LEU A 270 -0.44 5.06 -24.10
CA LEU A 270 0.30 4.77 -22.87
C LEU A 270 0.34 3.26 -22.59
N ILE A 271 1.48 2.74 -22.15
CA ILE A 271 1.57 1.37 -21.61
C ILE A 271 0.84 1.35 -20.26
N ALA A 272 -0.44 1.02 -20.29
CA ALA A 272 -1.34 1.11 -19.15
C ALA A 272 -2.09 -0.20 -18.88
N HIS A 273 -2.58 -0.34 -17.65
CA HIS A 273 -3.60 -1.31 -17.27
C HIS A 273 -4.63 -0.61 -16.39
N VAL A 274 -5.91 -0.93 -16.54
CA VAL A 274 -6.97 -0.37 -15.71
C VAL A 274 -7.54 -1.43 -14.79
N ASN A 275 -7.49 -1.17 -13.49
CA ASN A 275 -8.23 -1.92 -12.49
C ASN A 275 -9.52 -1.17 -12.17
N LEU A 276 -10.65 -1.78 -12.51
CA LEU A 276 -11.98 -1.30 -12.12
C LEU A 276 -12.34 -1.95 -10.79
N ILE A 277 -12.69 -1.12 -9.80
CA ILE A 277 -13.05 -1.56 -8.45
C ILE A 277 -14.48 -1.09 -8.19
N PRO A 278 -15.49 -1.97 -8.16
CA PRO A 278 -16.80 -1.58 -7.64
C PRO A 278 -16.63 -1.02 -6.23
N LEU A 279 -17.17 0.18 -5.97
CA LEU A 279 -16.90 0.88 -4.72
C LEU A 279 -17.26 0.03 -3.49
N ASN A 280 -16.32 -0.12 -2.55
CA ASN A 280 -16.63 -0.75 -1.27
C ASN A 280 -17.46 0.21 -0.41
N PRO A 281 -18.63 -0.20 0.11
CA PRO A 281 -19.44 0.66 0.98
C PRO A 281 -18.67 1.10 2.23
N VAL A 282 -18.74 2.38 2.55
CA VAL A 282 -18.12 2.95 3.77
C VAL A 282 -19.22 3.53 4.66
N PRO A 283 -19.30 3.14 5.95
CA PRO A 283 -20.29 3.71 6.86
C PRO A 283 -20.20 5.24 6.93
N GLY A 284 -21.34 5.92 6.78
CA GLY A 284 -21.42 7.38 6.79
C GLY A 284 -20.98 8.06 5.49
N ILE A 285 -20.71 7.32 4.41
CA ILE A 285 -20.51 7.86 3.06
C ILE A 285 -21.69 7.42 2.18
N PRO A 286 -22.49 8.34 1.62
CA PRO A 286 -23.69 7.99 0.83
C PRO A 286 -23.34 7.65 -0.64
N LEU A 287 -22.23 6.96 -0.87
CA LEU A 287 -21.79 6.53 -2.20
C LEU A 287 -21.94 5.00 -2.30
N ARG A 288 -22.35 4.52 -3.47
CA ARG A 288 -22.70 3.10 -3.69
C ARG A 288 -21.83 2.47 -4.78
N PRO A 289 -21.58 1.16 -4.72
CA PRO A 289 -20.96 0.41 -5.82
C PRO A 289 -21.83 0.52 -7.07
N SER A 290 -21.18 0.74 -8.22
CA SER A 290 -21.86 0.59 -9.51
C SER A 290 -22.43 -0.83 -9.69
N PRO A 291 -23.63 -0.94 -10.28
CA PRO A 291 -24.21 -2.21 -10.70
C PRO A 291 -23.28 -3.01 -11.64
N ARG A 292 -23.39 -4.34 -11.58
CA ARG A 292 -22.49 -5.26 -12.31
C ARG A 292 -22.52 -5.04 -13.83
N ASP A 293 -23.69 -4.83 -14.40
CA ASP A 293 -23.89 -4.54 -15.82
C ASP A 293 -23.17 -3.26 -16.26
N ARG A 294 -23.21 -2.20 -15.44
CA ARG A 294 -22.45 -0.97 -15.70
C ARG A 294 -20.94 -1.19 -15.63
N VAL A 295 -20.47 -1.92 -14.61
CA VAL A 295 -19.05 -2.26 -14.46
C VAL A 295 -18.54 -3.04 -15.67
N GLU A 296 -19.29 -4.05 -16.12
CA GLU A 296 -18.94 -4.83 -17.30
C GLU A 296 -18.97 -3.99 -18.57
N LYS A 297 -19.96 -3.10 -18.72
CA LYS A 297 -20.02 -2.19 -19.87
C LYS A 297 -18.84 -1.24 -19.93
N PHE A 298 -18.45 -0.66 -18.79
CA PHE A 298 -17.25 0.18 -18.68
C PHE A 298 -15.99 -0.63 -19.07
N ALA A 299 -15.88 -1.86 -18.55
CA ALA A 299 -14.78 -2.75 -18.85
C ALA A 299 -14.71 -3.15 -20.32
N GLU A 300 -15.87 -3.37 -20.96
CA GLU A 300 -16.00 -3.70 -22.38
C GLU A 300 -15.49 -2.54 -23.25
N ILE A 301 -15.90 -1.30 -22.96
CA ILE A 301 -15.46 -0.11 -23.70
C ILE A 301 -13.92 0.03 -23.66
N LEU A 302 -13.31 -0.14 -22.47
CA LEU A 302 -11.85 -0.09 -22.34
C LEU A 302 -11.16 -1.22 -23.13
N ARG A 303 -11.68 -2.45 -23.03
CA ARG A 303 -11.12 -3.61 -23.74
C ARG A 303 -11.23 -3.48 -25.26
N ASN A 304 -12.36 -3.01 -25.77
CA ASN A 304 -12.59 -2.77 -27.20
C ASN A 304 -11.65 -1.69 -27.75
N ALA A 305 -11.23 -0.74 -26.92
CA ALA A 305 -10.20 0.24 -27.25
C ALA A 305 -8.75 -0.27 -27.06
N GLY A 306 -8.56 -1.56 -26.76
CA GLY A 306 -7.25 -2.19 -26.60
C GLY A 306 -6.57 -1.93 -25.25
N ILE A 307 -7.29 -1.38 -24.25
CA ILE A 307 -6.73 -1.12 -22.92
C ILE A 307 -6.90 -2.37 -22.03
N PRO A 308 -5.81 -3.01 -21.57
CA PRO A 308 -5.89 -4.14 -20.66
C PRO A 308 -6.64 -3.75 -19.39
N THR A 309 -7.73 -4.46 -19.10
CA THR A 309 -8.64 -4.10 -18.00
C THR A 309 -8.93 -5.32 -17.13
N THR A 310 -8.99 -5.12 -15.82
CA THR A 310 -9.41 -6.14 -14.85
C THR A 310 -10.45 -5.55 -13.91
N VAL A 311 -11.57 -6.26 -13.76
CA VAL A 311 -12.56 -5.95 -12.72
C VAL A 311 -12.13 -6.68 -11.45
N ARG A 312 -11.77 -5.91 -10.41
CA ARG A 312 -11.42 -6.47 -9.11
C ARG A 312 -12.69 -6.71 -8.31
N LEU A 313 -13.00 -7.98 -8.08
CA LEU A 313 -13.99 -8.36 -7.07
C LEU A 313 -13.42 -7.98 -5.69
N GLY A 314 -14.18 -7.22 -4.91
CA GLY A 314 -13.75 -6.80 -3.58
C GLY A 314 -13.58 -8.01 -2.65
N ARG A 315 -12.52 -7.98 -1.84
CA ARG A 315 -12.20 -8.99 -0.83
C ARG A 315 -12.25 -8.37 0.55
N GLY A 316 -12.79 -9.10 1.52
CA GLY A 316 -12.93 -8.66 2.91
C GLY A 316 -13.81 -7.42 3.08
N ILE A 317 -14.82 -7.23 2.21
CA ILE A 317 -15.76 -6.11 2.32
C ILE A 317 -16.53 -6.20 3.64
N GLU A 318 -16.95 -7.41 3.99
CA GLU A 318 -17.72 -7.77 5.19
C GLU A 318 -16.95 -7.49 6.49
N ILE A 319 -15.61 -7.54 6.46
CA ILE A 319 -14.74 -7.18 7.58
C ILE A 319 -14.15 -5.77 7.46
N GLN A 320 -14.67 -4.93 6.55
CA GLN A 320 -14.18 -3.57 6.31
C GLN A 320 -12.66 -3.53 6.01
N ALA A 321 -12.19 -4.47 5.19
CA ALA A 321 -10.79 -4.59 4.75
C ALA A 321 -10.59 -4.26 3.26
N GLY A 322 -11.68 -3.92 2.56
CA GLY A 322 -11.63 -3.47 1.18
C GLY A 322 -10.91 -2.13 1.03
N CYS A 323 -10.44 -1.84 -0.19
CA CYS A 323 -9.84 -0.56 -0.53
C CYS A 323 -10.76 0.60 -0.11
N GLY A 324 -10.23 1.54 0.67
CA GLY A 324 -10.95 2.70 1.18
C GLY A 324 -11.77 2.50 2.45
N GLN A 325 -11.84 1.29 3.04
CA GLN A 325 -12.62 1.03 4.26
C GLN A 325 -11.81 1.13 5.57
N LEU A 326 -10.48 1.18 5.49
CA LEU A 326 -9.60 1.25 6.65
C LEU A 326 -9.77 2.60 7.36
N ARG A 327 -10.02 2.57 8.66
CA ARG A 327 -10.27 3.77 9.47
C ARG A 327 -9.60 3.75 10.84
N ALA A 328 -8.91 2.67 11.18
CA ALA A 328 -8.30 2.44 12.49
C ALA A 328 -9.28 2.82 13.63
N ARG A 329 -10.20 1.90 13.95
CA ARG A 329 -11.22 2.15 14.98
C ARG A 329 -10.52 2.57 16.27
N SER A 330 -10.77 3.80 16.73
CA SER A 330 -10.39 4.22 18.07
C SER A 330 -10.98 3.21 19.06
N LEU A 331 -10.14 2.70 19.96
CA LEU A 331 -10.60 2.01 21.16
C LEU A 331 -11.21 3.08 22.08
N VAL A 332 -12.39 3.57 21.71
CA VAL A 332 -13.23 4.25 22.70
C VAL A 332 -13.85 3.13 23.52
N GLN A 333 -13.38 3.02 24.76
CA GLN A 333 -14.03 2.25 25.82
C GLN A 333 -15.48 2.71 26.01
#